data_AF-A0A933DVX8-F1
#
_entry.id   AF-A0A933DVX8-F1
#
_cell.length_a   1.000
_cell.length_b   1.000
_cell.length_c   1.000
_cell.angle_alpha   90.00
_cell.angle_beta   90.00
_cell.angle_gamma   90.00
#
_symmetry.space_group_name_H-M   'P 1'
#
loop_
_entity.id
_entity.type
_entity.pdbx_description
1 polymer ?
#
loop_
_entity_poly.entity_id
_entity_poly.type
_entity_poly.pdbx_seq_one_letter_code
_entity_poly.pdbx_strand_id
1 'polypeptide(L)'
;MQALFVRARERIKKSVDRERPLERYALAVSRYLWPWPERWLLLIVVFPVALLDYSSTYLALGPGGNPLAYESGPLASWALGKGGFGALALMDVAELLFLAGLAGGARFAYRKAGFPGFARAAFVLTLLPYCVRALWATWTNVALALS
;
A
#
# COMPACT_ATOMS: atom_id res chain seq x y z
N MET A 1 33.56 4.89 25.55
CA MET A 1 32.31 5.12 24.79
C MET A 1 32.49 6.04 23.57
N GLN A 2 33.24 7.15 23.65
CA GLN A 2 33.40 8.08 22.51
C GLN A 2 33.98 7.44 21.23
N ALA A 3 34.99 6.57 21.35
CA ALA A 3 35.58 5.87 20.20
C ALA A 3 34.61 4.90 19.48
N LEU A 4 33.64 4.32 20.20
CA LEU A 4 32.61 3.47 19.62
C LEU A 4 31.62 4.29 18.78
N PHE A 5 31.24 5.48 19.26
CA PHE A 5 30.37 6.41 18.53
C PHE A 5 31.02 6.92 17.24
N VAL A 6 32.31 7.25 17.27
CA VAL A 6 33.05 7.69 16.09
C VAL A 6 33.11 6.59 15.03
N ARG A 7 33.48 5.36 15.43
CA ARG A 7 33.50 4.20 14.51
C ARG A 7 32.12 3.87 13.94
N ALA A 8 31.07 3.97 14.75
CA ALA A 8 29.70 3.77 14.29
C ALA A 8 29.30 4.82 13.25
N ARG A 9 29.62 6.10 13.50
CA ARG A 9 29.34 7.20 12.57
C ARG A 9 30.07 7.06 11.24
N GLU A 10 31.32 6.63 11.26
CA GLU A 10 32.10 6.35 10.05
C GLU A 10 31.53 5.20 9.24
N ARG A 11 31.11 4.11 9.89
CA ARG A 11 30.43 3.00 9.21
C ARG A 11 29.14 3.43 8.55
N ILE A 12 28.32 4.21 9.26
CA ILE A 12 27.06 4.77 8.72
C ILE A 12 27.35 5.68 7.53
N LYS A 13 28.36 6.55 7.63
CA LYS A 13 28.75 7.43 6.51
C LYS A 13 29.19 6.61 5.30
N LYS A 14 30.00 5.57 5.51
CA LYS A 14 30.48 4.69 4.44
C LYS A 14 29.34 3.90 3.77
N SER A 15 28.34 3.44 4.52
CA SER A 15 27.13 2.83 3.93
C SER A 15 26.31 3.84 3.13
N VAL A 16 26.17 5.07 3.65
CA VAL A 16 25.43 6.14 2.95
C VAL A 16 26.07 6.49 1.61
N ASP A 17 27.39 6.67 1.60
CA ASP A 17 28.12 7.00 0.37
C ASP A 17 28.04 5.87 -0.67
N ARG A 18 27.95 4.60 -0.21
CA ARG A 18 27.78 3.43 -1.09
C ARG A 18 26.38 3.34 -1.70
N GLU A 19 25.33 3.78 -1.00
CA GLU A 19 23.94 3.67 -1.43
C GLU A 19 23.46 4.87 -2.26
N ARG A 20 24.15 6.01 -2.20
CA ARG A 20 23.84 7.22 -3.00
C ARG A 20 23.66 6.97 -4.51
N PRO A 21 24.47 6.14 -5.20
CA PRO A 21 24.25 5.86 -6.61
C PRO A 21 22.90 5.16 -6.86
N LEU A 22 22.52 4.23 -5.99
CA LEU A 22 21.27 3.47 -6.07
C LEU A 22 20.04 4.34 -5.82
N GLU A 23 20.19 5.41 -5.03
CA GLU A 23 19.12 6.37 -4.79
C GLU A 23 18.58 7.00 -6.09
N ARG A 24 19.47 7.29 -7.06
CA ARG A 24 19.07 7.83 -8.36
C ARG A 24 18.20 6.84 -9.13
N TYR A 25 18.55 5.55 -9.09
CA TYR A 25 17.76 4.50 -9.71
C TYR A 25 16.40 4.34 -9.01
N ALA A 26 16.37 4.32 -7.67
CA ALA A 26 15.12 4.25 -6.91
C ALA A 26 14.20 5.44 -7.21
N LEU A 27 14.76 6.65 -7.32
CA LEU A 27 14.03 7.83 -7.73
C LEU A 27 13.49 7.72 -9.17
N ALA A 28 14.30 7.24 -10.10
CA ALA A 28 13.90 7.05 -11.49
C ALA A 28 12.76 6.02 -11.62
N VAL A 29 12.90 4.85 -10.99
CA VAL A 29 11.88 3.79 -10.98
C VAL A 29 10.59 4.29 -10.34
N SER A 30 10.68 4.96 -9.18
CA SER A 30 9.49 5.47 -8.50
C SER A 30 8.78 6.59 -9.27
N ARG A 31 9.51 7.41 -10.06
CA ARG A 31 8.91 8.38 -10.98
C ARG A 31 8.34 7.75 -12.24
N TYR A 32 8.95 6.68 -12.74
CA TYR A 32 8.41 5.91 -13.86
C TYR A 32 7.08 5.26 -13.50
N LEU A 33 7.02 4.62 -12.32
CA LEU A 33 5.80 3.99 -11.80
C LEU A 33 4.74 5.01 -11.39
N TRP A 34 5.15 6.13 -10.80
CA TRP A 34 4.25 7.20 -10.38
C TRP A 34 4.88 8.57 -10.67
N PRO A 35 4.59 9.20 -11.82
CA PRO A 35 5.22 10.47 -12.20
C PRO A 35 4.71 11.66 -11.37
N TRP A 36 3.52 11.55 -10.78
CA TRP A 36 2.88 12.63 -10.03
C TRP A 36 3.40 12.77 -8.59
N PRO A 37 3.09 13.86 -7.87
CA PRO A 37 3.49 13.99 -6.47
C PRO A 37 2.83 12.91 -5.59
N GLU A 38 3.55 12.45 -4.56
CA GLU A 38 3.12 11.34 -3.68
C GLU A 38 1.76 11.59 -3.00
N ARG A 39 1.41 12.84 -2.72
CA ARG A 39 0.10 13.20 -2.13
C ARG A 39 -1.08 12.80 -3.03
N TRP A 40 -0.88 12.81 -4.35
CA TRP A 40 -1.91 12.41 -5.31
C TRP A 40 -2.13 10.89 -5.29
N LEU A 41 -1.08 10.11 -4.99
CA LEU A 41 -1.21 8.65 -4.88
C LEU A 41 -2.19 8.29 -3.76
N LEU A 42 -2.07 8.92 -2.58
CA LEU A 42 -3.02 8.70 -1.48
C LEU A 42 -4.42 9.22 -1.79
N LEU A 43 -4.51 10.50 -2.18
CA LEU A 43 -5.80 11.19 -2.24
C LEU A 43 -6.65 10.80 -3.45
N ILE A 44 -6.02 10.48 -4.58
CA ILE A 44 -6.72 10.34 -5.86
C ILE A 44 -6.68 8.92 -6.39
N VAL A 45 -5.76 8.09 -5.92
CA VAL A 45 -5.73 6.67 -6.30
C VAL A 45 -6.17 5.81 -5.13
N VAL A 46 -5.41 5.80 -4.03
CA VAL A 46 -5.64 4.86 -2.94
C VAL A 46 -7.05 5.03 -2.34
N PHE A 47 -7.47 6.26 -2.01
CA PHE A 47 -8.78 6.48 -1.40
C PHE A 47 -9.95 6.15 -2.35
N PRO A 48 -9.98 6.65 -3.61
CA PRO A 48 -11.05 6.28 -4.54
C PRO A 48 -11.06 4.80 -4.92
N VAL A 49 -9.89 4.17 -5.07
CA VAL A 49 -9.79 2.73 -5.35
C VAL A 49 -10.32 1.91 -4.18
N ALA A 50 -9.98 2.26 -2.93
CA ALA A 50 -10.53 1.59 -1.76
C ALA A 50 -12.06 1.74 -1.67
N LEU A 51 -12.58 2.94 -2.00
CA LEU A 51 -14.03 3.18 -2.03
C LEU A 51 -14.73 2.37 -3.14
N LEU A 52 -14.12 2.30 -4.32
CA LEU A 52 -14.62 1.50 -5.44
C LEU A 52 -14.62 0.02 -5.10
N ASP A 53 -13.55 -0.48 -4.48
CA ASP A 53 -13.42 -1.87 -4.05
C ASP A 53 -14.55 -2.23 -3.09
N TYR A 54 -14.69 -1.46 -2.01
CA TYR A 54 -15.79 -1.61 -1.05
C TYR A 54 -17.17 -1.56 -1.71
N SER A 55 -17.40 -0.59 -2.59
CA SER A 55 -18.70 -0.43 -3.27
C SER A 55 -19.01 -1.61 -4.20
N SER A 56 -17.99 -2.12 -4.90
CA SER A 56 -18.14 -3.28 -5.77
C SER A 56 -18.43 -4.56 -4.97
N THR A 57 -17.77 -4.74 -3.83
CA THR A 57 -17.99 -5.88 -2.94
C THR A 57 -19.39 -5.81 -2.32
N TYR A 58 -19.88 -4.61 -1.96
CA TYR A 58 -21.26 -4.40 -1.51
C TYR A 58 -22.28 -4.81 -2.58
N LEU A 59 -22.06 -4.42 -3.83
CA LEU A 59 -22.95 -4.79 -4.93
C LEU A 59 -22.95 -6.30 -5.19
N ALA A 60 -21.77 -6.93 -5.13
CA ALA A 60 -21.64 -8.37 -5.37
C ALA A 60 -22.22 -9.23 -4.23
N LEU A 61 -22.11 -8.79 -2.97
CA LEU A 61 -22.54 -9.51 -1.77
C LEU A 61 -23.86 -9.01 -1.16
N GLY A 62 -24.54 -8.06 -1.79
CA GLY A 62 -25.80 -7.46 -1.29
C GLY A 62 -26.94 -8.48 -1.08
N PRO A 63 -28.14 -8.06 -0.66
CA PRO A 63 -29.19 -8.95 -0.13
C PRO A 63 -29.79 -10.00 -1.10
N GLY A 64 -29.27 -10.14 -2.32
CA GLY A 64 -29.52 -11.26 -3.23
C GLY A 64 -28.28 -11.68 -4.04
N GLY A 65 -27.09 -11.26 -3.59
CA GLY A 65 -25.81 -11.43 -4.27
C GLY A 65 -25.31 -12.87 -4.22
N ASN A 66 -24.50 -13.24 -5.21
CA ASN A 66 -23.98 -14.59 -5.34
C ASN A 66 -22.94 -14.85 -4.22
N PRO A 67 -23.12 -15.84 -3.33
CA PRO A 67 -22.14 -16.17 -2.30
C PRO A 67 -20.81 -16.70 -2.87
N LEU A 68 -20.74 -16.95 -4.18
CA LEU A 68 -19.51 -17.23 -4.93
C LEU A 68 -18.75 -15.96 -5.34
N ALA A 69 -19.27 -14.77 -5.04
CA ALA A 69 -18.57 -13.51 -5.26
C ALA A 69 -17.22 -13.55 -4.54
N TYR A 70 -16.19 -13.16 -5.27
CA TYR A 70 -14.82 -13.61 -5.08
C TYR A 70 -14.16 -13.01 -3.84
N GLU A 71 -14.34 -13.66 -2.68
CA GLU A 71 -13.48 -13.47 -1.51
C GLU A 71 -12.86 -14.80 -1.08
N SER A 72 -11.89 -15.24 -1.89
CA SER A 72 -11.12 -16.48 -1.70
C SER A 72 -10.06 -16.39 -0.58
N GLY A 73 -10.00 -15.28 0.15
CA GLY A 73 -9.04 -15.08 1.23
C GLY A 73 -9.56 -15.63 2.56
N PRO A 74 -8.77 -16.43 3.30
CA PRO A 74 -9.19 -16.99 4.60
C PRO A 74 -9.59 -15.92 5.64
N LEU A 75 -9.00 -14.72 5.54
CA LEU A 75 -9.37 -13.57 6.38
C LEU A 75 -10.74 -12.98 6.01
N ALA A 76 -11.03 -12.86 4.72
CA ALA A 76 -12.28 -12.33 4.22
C ALA A 76 -13.46 -13.29 4.52
N SER A 77 -13.26 -14.59 4.28
CA SER A 77 -14.24 -15.62 4.65
C SER A 77 -14.50 -15.66 6.16
N TRP A 78 -13.47 -15.46 6.99
CA TRP A 78 -13.62 -15.35 8.43
C TRP A 78 -14.41 -14.10 8.84
N ALA A 79 -14.11 -12.94 8.23
CA ALA A 79 -14.79 -11.69 8.53
C ALA A 79 -16.28 -11.76 8.19
N LEU A 80 -16.61 -12.25 6.98
CA LEU A 80 -17.99 -12.51 6.57
C LEU A 80 -18.69 -13.49 7.53
N GLY A 81 -18.02 -14.57 7.93
CA GLY A 81 -18.59 -15.57 8.85
C GLY A 81 -18.81 -15.08 10.29
N LYS A 82 -18.07 -14.05 10.75
CA LYS A 82 -18.15 -13.55 12.14
C LYS A 82 -18.96 -12.28 12.31
N GLY A 83 -18.99 -11.40 11.32
CA GLY A 83 -19.69 -10.11 11.43
C GLY A 83 -20.27 -9.60 10.12
N GLY A 84 -20.39 -10.47 9.11
CA GLY A 84 -20.93 -10.12 7.81
C GLY A 84 -20.15 -9.01 7.13
N PHE A 85 -20.85 -8.21 6.34
CA PHE A 85 -20.26 -7.15 5.53
C PHE A 85 -19.58 -6.04 6.36
N GLY A 86 -20.07 -5.76 7.57
CA GLY A 86 -19.46 -4.76 8.44
C GLY A 86 -18.07 -5.16 8.95
N ALA A 87 -17.87 -6.45 9.27
CA ALA A 87 -16.56 -6.95 9.67
C ALA A 87 -15.57 -6.96 8.51
N LEU A 88 -16.05 -7.25 7.30
CA LEU A 88 -15.24 -7.18 6.08
C LEU A 88 -14.75 -5.75 5.83
N ALA A 89 -15.66 -4.77 5.88
CA ALA A 89 -15.33 -3.35 5.73
C ALA A 89 -14.25 -2.89 6.73
N LEU A 90 -14.36 -3.34 7.98
CA LEU A 90 -13.38 -3.02 9.02
C LEU A 90 -12.00 -3.63 8.72
N MET A 91 -11.96 -4.85 8.16
CA MET A 91 -10.70 -5.49 7.77
C MET A 91 -10.04 -4.75 6.61
N ASP A 92 -10.79 -4.33 5.60
CA ASP A 92 -10.25 -3.56 4.47
C ASP A 92 -9.69 -2.21 4.92
N VAL A 93 -10.42 -1.51 5.79
CA VAL A 93 -9.95 -0.26 6.40
C VAL A 93 -8.69 -0.51 7.23
N ALA A 94 -8.65 -1.58 8.02
CA ALA A 94 -7.48 -1.92 8.83
C ALA A 94 -6.24 -2.25 7.97
N GLU A 95 -6.40 -3.03 6.90
CA GLU A 95 -5.33 -3.34 5.95
C GLU A 95 -4.81 -2.06 5.29
N LEU A 96 -5.71 -1.20 4.82
CA LEU A 96 -5.34 0.06 4.19
C LEU A 96 -4.59 0.98 5.16
N LEU A 97 -5.08 1.13 6.40
CA LEU A 97 -4.41 1.93 7.43
C LEU A 97 -3.03 1.37 7.77
N PHE A 98 -2.91 0.05 7.87
CA PHE A 98 -1.64 -0.63 8.11
C PHE A 98 -0.64 -0.35 6.99
N LEU A 99 -1.05 -0.52 5.73
CA LEU A 99 -0.20 -0.26 4.56
C LEU A 99 0.18 1.21 4.44
N ALA A 100 -0.77 2.12 4.66
CA ALA A 100 -0.50 3.56 4.66
C ALA A 100 0.47 3.96 5.78
N GLY A 101 0.30 3.39 6.98
CA GLY A 101 1.20 3.57 8.11
C GLY A 101 2.61 3.05 7.82
N LEU A 102 2.72 1.86 7.23
CA LEU A 102 4.00 1.26 6.84
C LEU A 102 4.71 2.09 5.75
N ALA A 103 3.98 2.50 4.72
CA ALA A 103 4.49 3.37 3.66
C ALA A 103 4.96 4.73 4.22
N GLY A 104 4.16 5.35 5.09
CA GLY A 104 4.49 6.61 5.75
C GLY A 104 5.69 6.51 6.69
N GLY A 105 5.75 5.44 7.49
CA GLY A 105 6.85 5.15 8.41
C GLY A 105 8.18 4.90 7.68
N ALA A 106 8.16 4.04 6.65
CA ALA A 106 9.33 3.80 5.81
C ALA A 106 9.82 5.08 5.15
N ARG A 107 8.90 5.87 4.57
CA ARG A 107 9.21 7.17 3.98
C ARG A 107 9.86 8.12 4.99
N PHE A 108 9.30 8.23 6.19
CA PHE A 108 9.84 9.08 7.25
C PHE A 108 11.26 8.65 7.63
N ALA A 109 11.48 7.34 7.82
CA ALA A 109 12.79 6.78 8.15
C ALA A 109 13.84 7.09 7.08
N TYR A 110 13.53 6.84 5.79
CA TYR A 110 14.46 7.12 4.69
C TYR A 110 14.74 8.61 4.52
N ARG A 111 13.73 9.49 4.67
CA ARG A 111 13.96 10.95 4.65
C ARG A 111 14.85 11.39 5.78
N LYS A 112 14.61 10.90 7.00
CA LYS A 112 15.43 11.21 8.17
C LYS A 112 16.87 10.72 8.02
N ALA A 113 17.07 9.61 7.31
CA ALA A 113 18.39 9.08 6.97
C ALA A 113 19.08 9.83 5.81
N GLY A 114 18.41 10.81 5.18
CA GLY A 114 18.98 11.62 4.09
C GLY A 114 18.83 11.03 2.69
N PHE A 115 17.92 10.07 2.50
CA PHE A 115 17.66 9.42 1.21
C PHE A 115 16.25 9.71 0.68
N PRO A 116 15.97 10.93 0.20
CA PRO A 116 14.66 11.29 -0.36
C PRO A 116 14.21 10.39 -1.53
N GLY A 117 15.13 9.87 -2.35
CA GLY A 117 14.80 8.97 -3.46
C GLY A 117 14.24 7.63 -3.00
N PHE A 118 14.91 7.00 -2.02
CA PHE A 118 14.40 5.78 -1.39
C PHE A 118 13.12 6.01 -0.61
N ALA A 119 12.97 7.17 0.04
CA ALA A 119 11.74 7.51 0.74
C ALA A 119 10.52 7.54 -0.18
N ARG A 120 10.66 8.14 -1.37
CA ARG A 120 9.61 8.11 -2.40
C ARG A 120 9.37 6.69 -2.90
N ALA A 121 10.44 5.96 -3.22
CA ALA A 121 10.33 4.60 -3.75
C ALA A 121 9.62 3.67 -2.78
N ALA A 122 9.99 3.69 -1.49
CA ALA A 122 9.31 2.91 -0.46
C ALA A 122 7.80 3.25 -0.39
N PHE A 123 7.46 4.53 -0.48
CA PHE A 123 6.07 4.96 -0.45
C PHE A 123 5.27 4.46 -1.66
N VAL A 124 5.81 4.65 -2.87
CA VAL A 124 5.15 4.24 -4.13
C VAL A 124 5.07 2.72 -4.23
N LEU A 125 6.18 2.01 -3.98
CA LEU A 125 6.25 0.55 -4.10
C LEU A 125 5.42 -0.18 -3.04
N THR A 126 5.09 0.46 -1.92
CA THR A 126 4.18 -0.13 -0.92
C THR A 126 2.72 0.04 -1.34
N LEU A 127 2.33 1.22 -1.82
CA LEU A 127 0.92 1.55 -2.08
C LEU A 127 0.44 1.15 -3.48
N LEU A 128 1.33 1.17 -4.49
CA LEU A 128 0.94 0.86 -5.86
C LEU A 128 0.46 -0.60 -6.04
N PRO A 129 1.11 -1.62 -5.46
CA PRO A 129 0.61 -3.00 -5.54
C PRO A 129 -0.77 -3.16 -4.92
N TYR A 130 -1.06 -2.45 -3.82
CA TYR A 130 -2.39 -2.42 -3.23
C TYR A 130 -3.43 -1.88 -4.21
N CYS A 131 -3.14 -0.75 -4.87
CA CYS A 131 -4.06 -0.18 -5.86
C CYS A 131 -4.33 -1.15 -7.02
N VAL A 132 -3.30 -1.84 -7.51
CA VAL A 132 -3.45 -2.84 -8.58
C VAL A 132 -4.33 -4.01 -8.12
N ARG A 133 -4.11 -4.53 -6.90
CA ARG A 133 -4.93 -5.61 -6.33
C ARG A 133 -6.39 -5.19 -6.18
N ALA A 134 -6.64 -4.02 -5.60
CA ALA A 134 -7.99 -3.52 -5.35
C ALA A 134 -8.73 -3.21 -6.67
N LEU A 135 -8.06 -2.65 -7.68
CA LEU A 135 -8.65 -2.48 -9.02
C LEU A 135 -9.03 -3.81 -9.66
N TRP A 136 -8.19 -4.83 -9.51
CA TRP A 136 -8.49 -6.17 -10.02
C TRP A 136 -9.70 -6.81 -9.31
N ALA A 137 -9.76 -6.68 -7.98
CA ALA A 137 -10.89 -7.15 -7.19
C ALA A 137 -12.19 -6.42 -7.58
N THR A 138 -12.14 -5.09 -7.71
CA THR A 138 -13.25 -4.27 -8.18
C THR A 138 -13.78 -4.74 -9.53
N TRP A 139 -12.88 -4.94 -10.51
CA TRP A 139 -13.26 -5.43 -11.84
C TRP A 139 -13.96 -6.78 -11.77
N THR A 140 -13.42 -7.71 -10.98
CA THR A 140 -13.96 -9.06 -10.80
C THR A 140 -15.36 -9.01 -10.18
N ASN A 141 -15.55 -8.19 -9.14
CA ASN A 141 -16.83 -8.02 -8.47
C ASN A 141 -17.89 -7.43 -9.41
N VAL A 142 -17.53 -6.42 -10.20
CA VAL A 142 -18.43 -5.83 -11.19
C VAL A 142 -18.80 -6.83 -12.27
N ALA A 143 -17.85 -7.61 -12.77
CA ALA A 143 -18.11 -8.63 -13.79
C ALA A 143 -19.09 -9.71 -13.29
N LEU A 144 -18.94 -10.15 -12.04
CA LEU A 144 -19.84 -11.13 -11.40
C LEU A 144 -21.22 -10.55 -11.10
N ALA A 145 -21.31 -9.26 -10.77
CA ALA A 145 -22.59 -8.60 -10.53
C ALA A 145 -23.42 -8.43 -11.81
N LEU A 146 -22.78 -8.43 -12.98
CA LEU A 146 -23.41 -8.28 -14.30
C LEU A 146 -23.71 -9.62 -15.01
N SER A 147 -23.22 -10.74 -14.48
CA SER A 147 -23.42 -12.10 -15.01
C SER A 147 -24.58 -12.81 -14.34
#